data_AF-A0A935WAS7-F1
#
_entry.id   AF-A0A935WAS7-F1
#
_cell.length_a   1.000
_cell.length_b   1.000
_cell.length_c   1.000
_cell.angle_alpha   90.00
_cell.angle_beta   90.00
_cell.angle_gamma   90.00
#
_symmetry.space_group_name_H-M   'P 1'
#
loop_
_entity.id
_entity.type
_entity.pdbx_description
1 polymer ?
#
loop_
_entity_poly.entity_id
_entity_poly.type
_entity_poly.pdbx_seq_one_letter_code
_entity_poly.pdbx_strand_id
1 'polypeptide(L)'
;MIGYSGLYVEEIGYQNVYTLVNSCFSSNCIVKGYSEVGGLIGKNRISAVYNSYCMGSTSTVELLANGTETNAGGLIGYLDYYSEIQNCYSTAQVNYPQLNILGKTGGLIGWKNTNTPYIITNGCFWDKQTSGQTTSAAEEVGKTTTEIKTLSTFTSASWDFTNVWFMIGTDYPNLRSFYNIAPPVQLTAFLEGTYNSTNGNMNNSLAGNIPLSSPFTADSQTVIAIPQNVVDWVSVELRDKNNSSSIKATRSAFLLKNGSIVDLDGVTSLQFGAYTDNYFIAIKHRNHLPIMSKNAVNVTYSATNALTEANKLFKLQNGELSKAIKMIFTE
;
A
#
# COMPACT_ATOMS: atom_id res chain seq x y z
N MET A 1 19.41 -22.05 -6.96
CA MET A 1 19.01 -22.81 -8.16
C MET A 1 19.68 -22.12 -9.35
N ILE A 2 20.46 -22.85 -10.16
CA ILE A 2 21.22 -22.28 -11.30
C ILE A 2 20.46 -22.67 -12.56
N GLY A 3 19.69 -21.73 -13.12
CA GLY A 3 18.69 -21.92 -14.18
C GLY A 3 17.34 -21.33 -13.76
N TYR A 4 16.70 -20.53 -14.65
CA TYR A 4 15.49 -19.71 -14.45
C TYR A 4 15.09 -19.54 -12.97
N SER A 5 15.77 -18.65 -12.27
CA SER A 5 15.45 -18.39 -10.87
C SER A 5 14.32 -17.35 -10.84
N GLY A 6 13.13 -17.80 -10.46
CA GLY A 6 11.86 -17.06 -10.48
C GLY A 6 10.74 -18.00 -10.94
N LEU A 7 9.48 -17.68 -10.65
CA LEU A 7 8.36 -18.42 -11.24
C LEU A 7 8.40 -18.18 -12.77
N TYR A 8 8.58 -19.24 -13.55
CA TYR A 8 8.49 -19.14 -15.01
C TYR A 8 7.00 -19.12 -15.37
N VAL A 9 6.48 -17.97 -15.79
CA VAL A 9 5.08 -17.83 -16.22
C VAL A 9 5.04 -17.95 -17.74
N GLU A 10 5.25 -19.18 -18.22
CA GLU A 10 4.96 -19.61 -19.60
C GLU A 10 4.40 -21.03 -19.53
N GLU A 11 3.31 -21.29 -20.24
CA GLU A 11 2.90 -22.65 -20.57
C GLU A 11 3.14 -22.84 -22.08
N ILE A 12 4.24 -23.51 -22.43
CA ILE A 12 4.50 -23.93 -23.81
C ILE A 12 3.53 -25.09 -24.12
N GLY A 13 2.44 -24.81 -24.81
CA GLY A 13 1.59 -25.88 -25.35
C GLY A 13 0.19 -25.48 -25.78
N TYR A 14 0.06 -24.73 -26.89
CA TYR A 14 -1.13 -24.78 -27.77
C TYR A 14 -2.53 -24.68 -27.12
N GLN A 15 -2.68 -23.94 -26.02
CA GLN A 15 -3.98 -23.53 -25.49
C GLN A 15 -3.88 -22.08 -25.00
N ASN A 16 -4.81 -21.24 -25.42
CA ASN A 16 -4.89 -19.81 -25.09
C ASN A 16 -5.29 -19.58 -23.62
N VAL A 17 -4.48 -20.05 -22.66
CA VAL A 17 -4.78 -19.90 -21.23
C VAL A 17 -4.00 -18.71 -20.69
N TYR A 18 -4.71 -17.62 -20.40
CA TYR A 18 -4.17 -16.47 -19.68
C TYR A 18 -3.81 -16.89 -18.24
N THR A 19 -2.55 -16.69 -17.83
CA THR A 19 -2.17 -16.87 -16.42
C THR A 19 -2.35 -15.56 -15.66
N LEU A 20 -2.94 -15.65 -14.46
CA LEU A 20 -3.12 -14.52 -13.54
C LEU A 20 -2.27 -14.73 -12.29
N VAL A 21 -1.27 -13.87 -12.09
CA VAL A 21 -0.54 -13.75 -10.83
C VAL A 21 -1.14 -12.57 -10.07
N ASN A 22 -1.96 -12.84 -9.05
CA ASN A 22 -2.62 -11.80 -8.27
C ASN A 22 -2.33 -11.96 -6.78
N SER A 23 -2.05 -10.85 -6.09
CA SER A 23 -1.82 -10.83 -4.65
C SER A 23 -0.73 -11.80 -4.20
N CYS A 24 0.39 -11.79 -4.91
CA CYS A 24 1.54 -12.65 -4.66
C CYS A 24 2.76 -11.81 -4.28
N PHE A 25 3.65 -12.38 -3.47
CA PHE A 25 4.89 -11.69 -3.16
C PHE A 25 6.05 -12.66 -2.93
N SER A 26 7.26 -12.17 -3.19
CA SER A 26 8.50 -12.78 -2.73
C SER A 26 9.18 -11.85 -1.75
N SER A 27 9.79 -12.42 -0.71
CA SER A 27 10.58 -11.65 0.24
C SER A 27 11.76 -12.43 0.80
N ASN A 28 12.83 -11.71 1.11
CA ASN A 28 14.10 -12.26 1.61
C ASN A 28 14.68 -13.40 0.74
N CYS A 29 14.59 -13.28 -0.59
CA CYS A 29 15.01 -14.31 -1.53
C CYS A 29 16.21 -13.89 -2.38
N ILE A 30 17.20 -14.78 -2.52
CA ILE A 30 18.33 -14.60 -3.44
C ILE A 30 18.03 -15.39 -4.71
N VAL A 31 17.88 -14.67 -5.81
CA VAL A 31 17.45 -15.18 -7.11
C VAL A 31 18.60 -14.99 -8.09
N LYS A 32 19.22 -16.07 -8.57
CA LYS A 32 20.39 -16.03 -9.47
C LYS A 32 20.14 -16.78 -10.76
N GLY A 33 20.34 -16.13 -11.89
CA GLY A 33 20.13 -16.75 -13.20
C GLY A 33 20.99 -16.12 -14.29
N TYR A 34 21.02 -16.78 -15.44
CA TYR A 34 21.77 -16.30 -16.60
C TYR A 34 20.96 -15.36 -17.49
N SER A 35 19.63 -15.47 -17.54
CA SER A 35 18.74 -14.60 -18.31
C SER A 35 17.34 -14.66 -17.72
N GLU A 36 16.51 -13.65 -18.00
CA GLU A 36 15.11 -13.60 -17.58
C GLU A 36 14.97 -13.78 -16.07
N VAL A 37 15.74 -13.00 -15.31
CA VAL A 37 15.82 -13.14 -13.86
C VAL A 37 14.92 -12.09 -13.19
N GLY A 38 13.86 -12.54 -12.53
CA GLY A 38 13.00 -11.65 -11.75
C GLY A 38 12.80 -12.18 -10.33
N GLY A 39 12.71 -11.25 -9.38
CA GLY A 39 12.54 -11.62 -7.96
C GLY A 39 11.28 -12.43 -7.67
N LEU A 40 10.24 -12.30 -8.52
CA LEU A 40 9.05 -13.16 -8.47
C LEU A 40 8.85 -13.92 -9.78
N ILE A 41 9.02 -13.25 -10.93
CA ILE A 41 8.68 -13.80 -12.25
C ILE A 41 9.88 -13.69 -13.18
N GLY A 42 10.34 -14.81 -13.76
CA GLY A 42 11.44 -14.76 -14.72
C GLY A 42 11.03 -14.10 -16.04
N LYS A 43 10.02 -14.69 -16.68
CA LYS A 43 9.40 -14.20 -17.92
C LYS A 43 7.88 -14.16 -17.75
N ASN A 44 7.25 -13.11 -18.26
CA ASN A 44 5.80 -12.97 -18.31
C ASN A 44 5.35 -12.70 -19.76
N ARG A 45 4.44 -13.56 -20.24
CA ARG A 45 3.92 -13.58 -21.60
C ARG A 45 2.46 -14.02 -21.58
N ILE A 46 1.60 -13.32 -22.30
CA ILE A 46 0.15 -13.59 -22.42
C ILE A 46 -0.47 -13.81 -21.02
N SER A 47 -0.20 -12.87 -20.11
CA SER A 47 -0.46 -13.04 -18.68
C SER A 47 -0.69 -11.70 -17.98
N ALA A 48 -1.39 -11.74 -16.85
CA ALA A 48 -1.62 -10.57 -16.02
C ALA A 48 -0.92 -10.74 -14.66
N VAL A 49 -0.31 -9.66 -14.18
CA VAL A 49 0.33 -9.60 -12.85
C VAL A 49 -0.24 -8.41 -12.10
N TYR A 50 -1.06 -8.70 -11.09
CA TYR A 50 -1.76 -7.69 -10.29
C TYR A 50 -1.36 -7.76 -8.83
N ASN A 51 -1.33 -6.60 -8.18
CA ASN A 51 -1.22 -6.48 -6.73
C ASN A 51 -0.07 -7.33 -6.16
N SER A 52 1.09 -7.33 -6.81
CA SER A 52 2.16 -8.27 -6.48
C SER A 52 3.50 -7.56 -6.32
N TYR A 53 4.38 -8.10 -5.49
CA TYR A 53 5.61 -7.41 -5.15
C TYR A 53 6.80 -8.30 -4.80
N CYS A 54 8.00 -7.75 -4.93
CA CYS A 54 9.23 -8.37 -4.44
C CYS A 54 9.90 -7.42 -3.46
N MET A 55 10.04 -7.85 -2.20
CA MET A 55 10.52 -7.00 -1.12
C MET A 55 11.74 -7.58 -0.40
N GLY A 56 12.65 -6.71 0.03
CA GLY A 56 13.64 -7.04 1.06
C GLY A 56 15.00 -6.44 0.80
N SER A 57 15.61 -5.86 1.84
CA SER A 57 17.00 -5.35 1.83
C SER A 57 18.06 -6.43 1.58
N THR A 58 17.67 -7.72 1.63
CA THR A 58 18.51 -8.87 1.29
C THR A 58 17.98 -9.67 0.10
N SER A 59 16.85 -9.24 -0.50
CA SER A 59 16.38 -9.86 -1.74
C SER A 59 17.26 -9.36 -2.87
N THR A 60 18.05 -10.25 -3.44
CA THR A 60 19.00 -9.91 -4.52
C THR A 60 18.62 -10.67 -5.77
N VAL A 61 18.39 -9.93 -6.85
CA VAL A 61 18.32 -10.48 -8.20
C VAL A 61 19.72 -10.36 -8.81
N GLU A 62 20.38 -11.49 -9.03
CA GLU A 62 21.75 -11.54 -9.54
C GLU A 62 21.78 -12.17 -10.95
N LEU A 63 22.31 -11.40 -11.90
CA LEU A 63 22.63 -11.91 -13.23
C LEU A 63 24.02 -12.53 -13.23
N LEU A 64 24.11 -13.76 -13.74
CA LEU A 64 25.37 -14.44 -14.01
C LEU A 64 25.81 -14.15 -15.45
N ALA A 65 27.09 -13.83 -15.66
CA ALA A 65 27.63 -13.55 -16.98
C ALA A 65 27.65 -14.82 -17.87
N ASN A 66 27.11 -14.74 -19.08
CA ASN A 66 27.10 -15.84 -20.06
C ASN A 66 27.50 -15.44 -21.50
N GLY A 67 27.90 -14.19 -21.72
CA GLY A 67 28.31 -13.69 -23.05
C GLY A 67 27.18 -13.31 -24.02
N THR A 68 25.91 -13.40 -23.64
CA THR A 68 24.75 -12.99 -24.48
C THR A 68 23.99 -11.81 -23.88
N GLU A 69 23.01 -11.24 -24.60
CA GLU A 69 22.06 -10.30 -23.98
C GLU A 69 21.30 -11.00 -22.85
N THR A 70 21.27 -10.38 -21.68
CA THR A 70 20.65 -10.91 -20.46
C THR A 70 19.81 -9.82 -19.83
N ASN A 71 18.78 -10.18 -19.06
CA ASN A 71 17.92 -9.21 -18.42
C ASN A 71 17.52 -9.62 -17.00
N ALA A 72 17.43 -8.63 -16.13
CA ALA A 72 16.98 -8.83 -14.77
C ALA A 72 16.20 -7.64 -14.22
N GLY A 73 15.07 -7.95 -13.59
CA GLY A 73 14.23 -6.95 -12.92
C GLY A 73 14.00 -7.32 -11.47
N GLY A 74 13.74 -6.32 -10.64
CA GLY A 74 13.45 -6.55 -9.22
C GLY A 74 12.23 -7.46 -9.01
N LEU A 75 11.19 -7.35 -9.86
CA LEU A 75 10.02 -8.23 -9.83
C LEU A 75 9.97 -9.18 -11.03
N ILE A 76 10.17 -8.65 -12.25
CA ILE A 76 10.02 -9.40 -13.51
C ILE A 76 11.28 -9.28 -14.36
N GLY A 77 11.84 -10.40 -14.82
CA GLY A 77 13.02 -10.39 -15.70
C GLY A 77 12.71 -9.87 -17.11
N TYR A 78 11.72 -10.47 -17.78
CA TYR A 78 11.35 -10.19 -19.17
C TYR A 78 9.84 -10.10 -19.37
N LEU A 79 9.38 -9.01 -20.00
CA LEU A 79 8.01 -8.82 -20.46
C LEU A 79 7.87 -9.01 -21.97
N ASP A 80 6.86 -9.79 -22.36
CA ASP A 80 6.57 -10.15 -23.75
C ASP A 80 5.05 -10.17 -24.03
N TYR A 81 4.65 -10.12 -25.30
CA TYR A 81 3.27 -10.32 -25.84
C TYR A 81 2.09 -10.31 -24.85
N TYR A 82 1.11 -9.41 -25.01
CA TYR A 82 -0.17 -9.45 -24.28
C TYR A 82 -0.02 -9.56 -22.75
N SER A 83 0.88 -8.76 -22.18
CA SER A 83 1.16 -8.76 -20.75
C SER A 83 0.61 -7.50 -20.08
N GLU A 84 -0.05 -7.68 -18.94
CA GLU A 84 -0.67 -6.59 -18.18
C GLU A 84 -0.19 -6.60 -16.73
N ILE A 85 0.57 -5.56 -16.36
CA ILE A 85 1.15 -5.42 -15.03
C ILE A 85 0.51 -4.23 -14.35
N GLN A 86 -0.20 -4.48 -13.23
CA GLN A 86 -0.86 -3.41 -12.49
C GLN A 86 -0.61 -3.51 -10.99
N ASN A 87 -0.49 -2.34 -10.36
CA ASN A 87 -0.37 -2.21 -8.91
C ASN A 87 0.72 -3.11 -8.33
N CYS A 88 1.88 -3.15 -8.98
CA CYS A 88 3.01 -3.96 -8.56
C CYS A 88 4.18 -3.10 -8.11
N TYR A 89 5.00 -3.59 -7.19
CA TYR A 89 6.21 -2.86 -6.82
C TYR A 89 7.41 -3.76 -6.48
N SER A 90 8.61 -3.18 -6.48
CA SER A 90 9.83 -3.87 -6.05
C SER A 90 10.73 -2.98 -5.22
N THR A 91 11.36 -3.59 -4.22
CA THR A 91 12.47 -3.03 -3.43
C THR A 91 13.70 -3.93 -3.45
N ALA A 92 13.68 -5.00 -4.25
CA ALA A 92 14.78 -5.94 -4.33
C ALA A 92 16.00 -5.30 -4.99
N GLN A 93 17.17 -5.53 -4.41
CA GLN A 93 18.44 -5.13 -4.98
C GLN A 93 18.69 -5.91 -6.28
N VAL A 94 18.92 -5.20 -7.38
CA VAL A 94 19.25 -5.82 -8.67
C VAL A 94 20.72 -5.63 -8.92
N ASN A 95 21.47 -6.72 -8.79
CA ASN A 95 22.92 -6.73 -8.94
C ASN A 95 23.30 -7.34 -10.29
N TYR A 96 24.12 -6.60 -11.02
CA TYR A 96 24.81 -7.13 -12.18
C TYR A 96 26.32 -6.95 -11.97
N PRO A 97 27.09 -8.03 -11.77
CA PRO A 97 28.54 -7.96 -11.70
C PRO A 97 29.07 -7.59 -13.09
N GLN A 98 29.18 -6.30 -13.38
CA GLN A 98 29.70 -5.85 -14.67
C GLN A 98 31.16 -6.29 -14.85
N LEU A 99 31.47 -6.73 -16.07
CA LEU A 99 32.52 -6.18 -16.94
C LEU A 99 32.20 -6.63 -18.39
N ASN A 100 31.70 -5.72 -19.23
CA ASN A 100 31.65 -5.83 -20.71
C ASN A 100 30.56 -6.67 -21.41
N ILE A 101 29.32 -6.75 -20.93
CA ILE A 101 28.21 -7.33 -21.72
C ILE A 101 26.92 -6.48 -21.59
N LEU A 102 26.11 -6.50 -22.66
CA LEU A 102 24.81 -5.87 -22.89
C LEU A 102 23.67 -6.33 -21.94
N GLY A 103 23.98 -6.64 -20.67
CA GLY A 103 22.98 -7.00 -19.66
C GLY A 103 22.11 -5.80 -19.31
N LYS A 104 20.79 -5.98 -19.31
CA LYS A 104 19.82 -4.92 -19.04
C LYS A 104 19.15 -5.15 -17.69
N THR A 105 19.32 -4.19 -16.79
CA THR A 105 18.74 -4.24 -15.45
C THR A 105 17.67 -3.19 -15.29
N GLY A 106 16.64 -3.51 -14.52
CA GLY A 106 15.59 -2.57 -14.16
C GLY A 106 15.10 -2.74 -12.74
N GLY A 107 14.66 -1.65 -12.12
CA GLY A 107 14.23 -1.65 -10.73
C GLY A 107 12.99 -2.52 -10.48
N LEU A 108 12.05 -2.56 -11.43
CA LEU A 108 10.91 -3.48 -11.42
C LEU A 108 11.01 -4.54 -12.52
N ILE A 109 11.18 -4.11 -13.78
CA ILE A 109 11.20 -4.96 -14.97
C ILE A 109 12.55 -4.82 -15.66
N GLY A 110 13.21 -5.95 -15.94
CA GLY A 110 14.54 -5.99 -16.55
C GLY A 110 14.56 -5.63 -18.02
N TRP A 111 13.65 -6.20 -18.80
CA TRP A 111 13.48 -5.85 -20.21
C TRP A 111 12.03 -6.02 -20.68
N LYS A 112 11.62 -5.15 -21.61
CA LYS A 112 10.33 -5.19 -22.30
C LYS A 112 10.58 -5.40 -23.80
N ASN A 113 9.93 -6.40 -24.38
CA ASN A 113 9.96 -6.60 -25.83
C ASN A 113 9.15 -5.50 -26.55
N THR A 114 9.84 -4.59 -27.24
CA THR A 114 9.21 -3.47 -27.96
C THR A 114 8.61 -3.87 -29.31
N ASN A 115 8.86 -5.09 -29.78
CA ASN A 115 8.38 -5.59 -31.07
C ASN A 115 7.03 -6.32 -30.95
N THR A 116 6.46 -6.40 -29.75
CA THR A 116 5.25 -7.16 -29.48
C THR A 116 4.10 -6.24 -29.08
N PRO A 117 2.89 -6.50 -29.58
CA PRO A 117 1.74 -5.67 -29.25
C PRO A 117 1.31 -5.87 -27.79
N TYR A 118 0.65 -4.85 -27.26
CA TYR A 118 -0.19 -4.92 -26.05
C TYR A 118 0.57 -5.35 -24.78
N ILE A 119 1.59 -4.56 -24.40
CA ILE A 119 2.18 -4.62 -23.06
C ILE A 119 1.72 -3.37 -22.31
N ILE A 120 1.06 -3.56 -21.18
CA ILE A 120 0.52 -2.49 -20.35
C ILE A 120 1.19 -2.57 -18.98
N THR A 121 1.72 -1.45 -18.51
CA THR A 121 2.18 -1.29 -17.13
C THR A 121 1.48 -0.08 -16.51
N ASN A 122 0.81 -0.26 -15.37
CA ASN A 122 0.04 0.81 -14.72
C ASN A 122 0.19 0.77 -13.20
N GLY A 123 0.34 1.93 -12.56
CA GLY A 123 0.47 2.03 -11.11
C GLY A 123 1.62 1.19 -10.55
N CYS A 124 2.70 1.01 -11.31
CA CYS A 124 3.83 0.16 -10.96
C CYS A 124 5.03 0.98 -10.51
N PHE A 125 5.71 0.54 -9.45
CA PHE A 125 6.75 1.34 -8.79
C PHE A 125 8.00 0.52 -8.44
N TRP A 126 9.16 1.17 -8.36
CA TRP A 126 10.32 0.61 -7.67
C TRP A 126 10.98 1.64 -6.77
N ASP A 127 11.65 1.15 -5.73
CA ASP A 127 12.48 1.99 -4.86
C ASP A 127 13.89 2.10 -5.46
N LYS A 128 14.25 3.32 -5.89
CA LYS A 128 15.54 3.59 -6.56
C LYS A 128 16.75 3.36 -5.66
N GLN A 129 16.61 3.58 -4.35
CA GLN A 129 17.74 3.43 -3.42
C GLN A 129 17.99 1.96 -3.07
N THR A 130 16.94 1.22 -2.74
CA THR A 130 17.08 -0.20 -2.34
C THR A 130 17.37 -1.11 -3.53
N SER A 131 16.79 -0.82 -4.69
CA SER A 131 17.07 -1.61 -5.90
C SER A 131 18.47 -1.39 -6.47
N GLY A 132 19.09 -0.24 -6.18
CA GLY A 132 20.31 0.21 -6.84
C GLY A 132 20.12 0.61 -8.31
N GLN A 133 18.88 0.69 -8.80
CA GLN A 133 18.55 0.97 -10.19
C GLN A 133 17.92 2.36 -10.38
N THR A 134 18.44 3.12 -11.34
CA THR A 134 17.89 4.42 -11.73
C THR A 134 16.79 4.32 -12.79
N THR A 135 16.67 3.18 -13.47
CA THR A 135 15.75 2.93 -14.59
C THR A 135 14.99 1.60 -14.43
N SER A 136 13.92 1.43 -15.21
CA SER A 136 13.18 0.18 -15.44
C SER A 136 12.79 0.10 -16.93
N ALA A 137 12.31 -1.05 -17.41
CA ALA A 137 12.16 -1.29 -18.84
C ALA A 137 10.84 -0.82 -19.49
N ALA A 138 9.84 -0.40 -18.71
CA ALA A 138 8.53 -0.02 -19.20
C ALA A 138 8.10 1.35 -18.62
N GLU A 139 6.79 1.58 -18.49
CA GLU A 139 6.19 2.83 -18.03
C GLU A 139 6.12 2.95 -16.50
N GLU A 140 6.80 2.08 -15.76
CA GLU A 140 6.80 2.10 -14.31
C GLU A 140 7.55 3.33 -13.78
N VAL A 141 7.30 3.71 -12.53
CA VAL A 141 7.85 4.95 -11.97
C VAL A 141 8.79 4.69 -10.79
N GLY A 142 10.03 5.14 -10.92
CA GLY A 142 11.04 5.06 -9.87
C GLY A 142 10.80 6.07 -8.76
N LYS A 143 10.50 5.58 -7.57
CA LYS A 143 10.22 6.36 -6.36
C LYS A 143 11.43 6.34 -5.43
N THR A 144 11.56 7.40 -4.64
CA THR A 144 12.48 7.40 -3.50
C THR A 144 11.95 6.50 -2.38
N THR A 145 12.82 6.02 -1.49
CA THR A 145 12.41 5.28 -0.28
C THR A 145 11.38 6.03 0.56
N THR A 146 11.46 7.35 0.63
CA THR A 146 10.45 8.16 1.34
C THR A 146 9.12 8.13 0.61
N GLU A 147 9.11 8.34 -0.71
CA GLU A 147 7.87 8.31 -1.51
C GLU A 147 7.19 6.94 -1.48
N ILE A 148 7.94 5.83 -1.62
CA ILE A 148 7.36 4.48 -1.61
C ILE A 148 6.89 4.04 -0.21
N LYS A 149 7.30 4.74 0.85
CA LYS A 149 6.78 4.60 2.22
C LYS A 149 5.68 5.63 2.54
N THR A 150 5.25 6.41 1.54
CA THR A 150 4.18 7.41 1.67
C THR A 150 2.90 6.86 1.03
N LEU A 151 1.83 6.76 1.80
CA LEU A 151 0.53 6.22 1.35
C LEU A 151 -0.03 6.93 0.10
N SER A 152 0.10 8.26 0.02
CA SER A 152 -0.41 9.06 -1.10
C SER A 152 0.24 8.73 -2.45
N THR A 153 1.44 8.14 -2.45
CA THR A 153 2.09 7.65 -3.67
C THR A 153 1.26 6.59 -4.37
N PHE A 154 0.62 5.71 -3.61
CA PHE A 154 -0.14 4.58 -4.14
C PHE A 154 -1.62 4.93 -4.34
N THR A 155 -2.22 5.70 -3.44
CA THR A 155 -3.63 6.10 -3.58
C THR A 155 -3.84 7.04 -4.78
N SER A 156 -2.84 7.87 -5.11
CA SER A 156 -2.84 8.69 -6.34
C SER A 156 -2.74 7.85 -7.62
N ALA A 157 -2.27 6.60 -7.51
CA ALA A 157 -2.26 5.61 -8.58
C ALA A 157 -3.41 4.60 -8.47
N SER A 158 -4.44 4.93 -7.69
CA SER A 158 -5.67 4.13 -7.55
C SER A 158 -5.48 2.74 -6.92
N TRP A 159 -4.45 2.55 -6.08
CA TRP A 159 -4.30 1.32 -5.31
C TRP A 159 -5.38 1.20 -4.23
N ASP A 160 -5.93 0.00 -4.06
CA ASP A 160 -6.96 -0.26 -3.04
C ASP A 160 -6.34 -0.60 -1.67
N PHE A 161 -6.24 0.41 -0.81
CA PHE A 161 -5.82 0.29 0.59
C PHE A 161 -6.95 -0.07 1.57
N THR A 162 -8.17 -0.26 1.04
CA THR A 162 -9.30 -0.76 1.83
C THR A 162 -9.28 -2.28 1.85
N ASN A 163 -9.11 -2.92 0.69
CA ASN A 163 -9.29 -4.36 0.56
C ASN A 163 -8.01 -5.14 0.23
N VAL A 164 -7.06 -4.55 -0.49
CA VAL A 164 -5.90 -5.30 -1.02
C VAL A 164 -4.63 -5.00 -0.25
N TRP A 165 -4.31 -3.72 -0.10
CA TRP A 165 -3.07 -3.24 0.49
C TRP A 165 -3.29 -2.66 1.87
N PHE A 166 -2.23 -2.62 2.68
CA PHE A 166 -2.22 -1.93 3.96
C PHE A 166 -0.81 -1.40 4.25
N MET A 167 -0.71 -0.28 4.99
CA MET A 167 0.56 0.29 5.47
C MET A 167 0.47 0.63 6.96
N ILE A 168 1.53 0.40 7.72
CA ILE A 168 1.62 0.77 9.13
C ILE A 168 2.77 1.77 9.29
N GLY A 169 2.47 2.97 9.78
CA GLY A 169 3.48 4.02 9.96
C GLY A 169 4.24 4.30 8.66
N THR A 170 5.57 4.12 8.69
CA THR A 170 6.48 4.34 7.55
C THR A 170 7.00 3.04 6.93
N ASP A 171 6.25 1.94 7.07
CA ASP A 171 6.57 0.68 6.40
C ASP A 171 6.13 0.67 4.93
N TYR A 172 6.68 -0.27 4.15
CA TYR A 172 6.25 -0.52 2.78
C TYR A 172 4.83 -1.13 2.74
N PRO A 173 4.08 -0.99 1.63
CA PRO A 173 2.79 -1.64 1.47
C PRO A 173 2.90 -3.16 1.61
N ASN A 174 1.94 -3.77 2.30
CA ASN A 174 1.85 -5.23 2.38
C ASN A 174 0.45 -5.70 1.97
N LEU A 175 0.36 -6.95 1.54
CA LEU A 175 -0.90 -7.55 1.11
C LEU A 175 -1.74 -7.96 2.32
N ARG A 176 -2.95 -7.44 2.39
CA ARG A 176 -3.89 -7.65 3.49
C ARG A 176 -4.33 -9.10 3.64
N SER A 177 -4.39 -9.86 2.55
CA SER A 177 -4.77 -11.29 2.54
C SER A 177 -3.89 -12.19 3.42
N PHE A 178 -2.66 -11.76 3.71
CA PHE A 178 -1.71 -12.52 4.53
C PHE A 178 -1.70 -12.09 6.01
N TYR A 179 -2.52 -11.11 6.38
CA TYR A 179 -2.54 -10.58 7.75
C TYR A 179 -3.96 -10.38 8.25
N ASN A 180 -4.21 -10.75 9.50
CA ASN A 180 -5.50 -10.51 10.15
C ASN A 180 -5.65 -9.06 10.67
N ILE A 181 -5.32 -8.05 9.86
CA ILE A 181 -5.32 -6.64 10.25
C ILE A 181 -6.73 -6.06 10.11
N ALA A 182 -7.11 -5.15 11.00
CA ALA A 182 -8.37 -4.39 10.93
C ALA A 182 -8.37 -3.47 9.69
N PRO A 183 -9.51 -3.33 8.96
CA PRO A 183 -9.62 -2.37 7.85
C PRO A 183 -9.44 -0.93 8.34
N PRO A 184 -9.19 0.04 7.43
CA PRO A 184 -9.24 1.45 7.78
C PRO A 184 -10.58 1.82 8.44
N VAL A 185 -10.52 2.65 9.48
CA VAL A 185 -11.70 3.06 10.24
C VAL A 185 -12.12 4.47 9.84
N GLN A 186 -13.36 4.62 9.41
CA GLN A 186 -13.97 5.92 9.15
C GLN A 186 -14.59 6.46 10.43
N LEU A 187 -14.07 7.60 10.88
CA LEU A 187 -14.48 8.23 12.13
C LEU A 187 -14.96 9.65 11.87
N THR A 188 -15.98 10.04 12.62
CA THR A 188 -16.48 11.41 12.60
C THR A 188 -16.64 11.94 14.02
N ALA A 189 -16.09 13.12 14.26
CA ALA A 189 -16.21 13.84 15.53
C ALA A 189 -16.33 15.35 15.30
N PHE A 190 -16.97 16.06 16.23
CA PHE A 190 -17.12 17.51 16.15
C PHE A 190 -16.79 18.17 17.49
N LEU A 191 -15.84 19.10 17.49
CA LEU A 191 -15.53 19.93 18.65
C LEU A 191 -16.60 21.00 18.80
N GLU A 192 -17.27 21.03 19.94
CA GLU A 192 -18.41 21.93 20.17
C GLU A 192 -18.03 23.40 19.96
N GLY A 193 -16.88 23.83 20.49
CA GLY A 193 -16.45 25.23 20.42
C GLY A 193 -16.21 25.76 19.00
N THR A 194 -15.88 24.90 18.03
CA THR A 194 -15.70 25.30 16.63
C THR A 194 -16.87 24.89 15.74
N TYR A 195 -17.80 24.07 16.23
CA TYR A 195 -18.91 23.55 15.46
C TYR A 195 -19.94 24.63 15.12
N ASN A 196 -20.29 24.72 13.84
CA ASN A 196 -21.32 25.60 13.33
C ASN A 196 -22.55 24.78 12.93
N SER A 197 -23.60 24.86 13.74
CA SER A 197 -24.85 24.12 13.53
C SER A 197 -25.59 24.49 12.24
N THR A 198 -25.31 25.67 11.65
CA THR A 198 -25.98 26.14 10.44
C THR A 198 -25.48 25.42 9.19
N ASN A 199 -24.20 25.06 9.13
CA ASN A 199 -23.59 24.40 7.97
C ASN A 199 -23.03 22.99 8.27
N GLY A 200 -23.10 22.54 9.51
CA GLY A 200 -22.64 21.21 9.94
C GLY A 200 -21.12 21.04 9.90
N ASN A 201 -20.34 22.12 9.82
CA ASN A 201 -18.88 22.10 9.80
C ASN A 201 -18.28 22.79 11.02
N MET A 202 -17.01 22.54 11.27
CA MET A 202 -16.18 23.24 12.23
C MET A 202 -15.42 24.40 11.58
N ASN A 203 -15.25 25.48 12.34
CA ASN A 203 -14.37 26.58 12.00
C ASN A 203 -12.89 26.16 12.19
N ASN A 204 -12.06 26.40 11.17
CA ASN A 204 -10.63 26.11 11.18
C ASN A 204 -9.76 27.36 11.06
N SER A 205 -10.22 28.51 11.56
CA SER A 205 -9.49 29.79 11.52
C SER A 205 -8.09 29.73 12.16
N LEU A 206 -7.82 28.70 12.99
CA LEU A 206 -6.52 28.45 13.62
C LEU A 206 -5.60 27.52 12.81
N ALA A 207 -5.96 27.13 11.57
CA ALA A 207 -5.16 26.20 10.77
C ALA A 207 -3.67 26.62 10.63
N GLY A 208 -3.39 27.94 10.59
CA GLY A 208 -2.03 28.48 10.55
C GLY A 208 -1.24 28.38 11.87
N ASN A 209 -1.90 28.04 12.98
CA ASN A 209 -1.31 27.91 14.32
C ASN A 209 -1.22 26.45 14.80
N ILE A 210 -1.59 25.49 13.95
CA ILE A 210 -1.49 24.06 14.28
C ILE A 210 -0.01 23.65 14.17
N PRO A 211 0.58 23.04 15.22
CA PRO A 211 1.98 22.62 15.18
C PRO A 211 2.18 21.51 14.14
N LEU A 212 3.32 21.53 13.45
CA LEU A 212 3.71 20.48 12.50
C LEU A 212 3.99 19.13 13.18
N SER A 213 4.29 19.14 14.48
CA SER A 213 4.41 17.93 15.29
C SER A 213 3.15 17.70 16.11
N SER A 214 2.66 16.45 16.08
CA SER A 214 1.55 16.02 16.92
C SER A 214 1.89 16.28 18.40
N PRO A 215 0.96 16.87 19.16
CA PRO A 215 1.14 17.06 20.59
C PRO A 215 0.96 15.77 21.40
N PHE A 216 0.53 14.66 20.77
CA PHE A 216 0.28 13.39 21.44
C PHE A 216 1.52 12.49 21.34
N THR A 217 2.14 12.19 22.49
CA THR A 217 3.39 11.41 22.56
C THR A 217 3.21 9.91 22.38
N ALA A 218 1.97 9.40 22.51
CA ALA A 218 1.67 7.98 22.34
C ALA A 218 1.76 7.50 20.88
N ASP A 219 1.68 8.43 19.91
CA ASP A 219 2.01 8.22 18.50
C ASP A 219 2.61 9.51 17.95
N SER A 220 3.88 9.77 18.25
CA SER A 220 4.59 10.98 17.82
C SER A 220 4.70 11.03 16.29
N GLN A 221 4.10 12.06 15.69
CA GLN A 221 4.12 12.29 14.24
C GLN A 221 4.58 13.71 13.94
N THR A 222 5.31 13.89 12.84
CA THR A 222 5.69 15.20 12.31
C THR A 222 5.39 15.24 10.82
N VAL A 223 4.69 16.29 10.39
CA VAL A 223 4.38 16.54 8.99
C VAL A 223 5.14 17.76 8.48
N ILE A 224 5.31 17.87 7.17
CA ILE A 224 5.95 19.03 6.54
C ILE A 224 4.98 20.20 6.33
N ALA A 225 3.67 19.94 6.37
CA ALA A 225 2.60 20.93 6.23
C ALA A 225 1.28 20.40 6.82
N ILE A 226 0.42 21.30 7.29
CA ILE A 226 -0.95 20.97 7.72
C ILE A 226 -1.91 21.19 6.53
N PRO A 227 -2.72 20.18 6.14
CA PRO A 227 -3.71 20.35 5.07
C PRO A 227 -4.76 21.43 5.39
N GLN A 228 -5.24 22.13 4.35
CA GLN A 228 -6.07 23.33 4.50
C GLN A 228 -7.37 23.12 5.30
N ASN A 229 -7.97 21.92 5.23
CA ASN A 229 -9.26 21.63 5.88
C ASN A 229 -9.12 21.12 7.33
N VAL A 230 -7.89 21.04 7.87
CA VAL A 230 -7.65 20.54 9.23
C VAL A 230 -8.07 21.59 10.27
N VAL A 231 -8.73 21.12 11.33
CA VAL A 231 -9.16 21.89 12.50
C VAL A 231 -8.12 21.78 13.62
N ASP A 232 -7.69 20.57 13.97
CA ASP A 232 -6.59 20.32 14.93
C ASP A 232 -6.14 18.84 14.82
N TRP A 233 -5.10 18.50 15.59
CA TRP A 233 -4.67 17.14 15.89
C TRP A 233 -5.64 16.45 16.86
N VAL A 234 -5.86 15.16 16.64
CA VAL A 234 -6.51 14.26 17.61
C VAL A 234 -5.68 12.99 17.78
N SER A 235 -5.80 12.36 18.96
CA SER A 235 -5.30 11.01 19.18
C SER A 235 -6.49 10.05 19.23
N VAL A 236 -6.43 9.00 18.42
CA VAL A 236 -7.45 7.96 18.38
C VAL A 236 -6.87 6.67 18.91
N GLU A 237 -7.63 5.97 19.74
CA GLU A 237 -7.24 4.73 20.37
C GLU A 237 -8.25 3.62 20.09
N LEU A 238 -7.75 2.44 19.71
CA LEU A 238 -8.49 1.20 19.78
C LEU A 238 -8.25 0.57 21.15
N ARG A 239 -9.33 0.25 21.87
CA ARG A 239 -9.30 -0.31 23.23
C ARG A 239 -10.02 -1.66 23.27
N ASP A 240 -9.51 -2.57 24.11
CA ASP A 240 -9.98 -3.95 24.20
C ASP A 240 -11.48 -4.05 24.52
N LYS A 241 -12.21 -4.92 23.80
CA LYS A 241 -13.66 -5.13 23.99
C LYS A 241 -14.06 -5.62 25.39
N ASN A 242 -13.16 -6.31 26.10
CA ASN A 242 -13.41 -6.87 27.42
C ASN A 242 -12.85 -5.97 28.53
N ASN A 243 -11.93 -5.06 28.21
CA ASN A 243 -11.34 -4.12 29.14
C ASN A 243 -11.01 -2.79 28.44
N SER A 244 -11.92 -1.83 28.54
CA SER A 244 -11.77 -0.52 27.89
C SER A 244 -10.57 0.30 28.38
N SER A 245 -9.93 -0.06 29.49
CA SER A 245 -8.67 0.56 29.94
C SER A 245 -7.44 0.05 29.18
N SER A 246 -7.50 -1.11 28.52
CA SER A 246 -6.41 -1.67 27.73
C SER A 246 -6.39 -1.10 26.32
N ILE A 247 -5.34 -0.35 25.98
CA ILE A 247 -5.13 0.23 24.65
C ILE A 247 -4.42 -0.82 23.76
N LYS A 248 -4.94 -1.03 22.56
CA LYS A 248 -4.44 -2.00 21.56
C LYS A 248 -3.72 -1.34 20.41
N ALA A 249 -4.12 -0.11 20.06
CA ALA A 249 -3.42 0.73 19.11
C ALA A 249 -3.74 2.20 19.37
N THR A 250 -2.80 3.07 19.07
CA THR A 250 -2.96 4.52 19.12
C THR A 250 -2.47 5.12 17.81
N ARG A 251 -3.19 6.11 17.29
CA ARG A 251 -2.78 6.89 16.13
C ARG A 251 -3.01 8.38 16.37
N SER A 252 -2.04 9.21 16.02
CA SER A 252 -2.22 10.64 15.79
C SER A 252 -2.86 10.83 14.41
N ALA A 253 -3.87 11.68 14.36
CA ALA A 253 -4.69 11.90 13.17
C ALA A 253 -5.12 13.36 13.07
N PHE A 254 -5.55 13.76 11.87
CA PHE A 254 -6.13 15.08 11.65
C PHE A 254 -7.65 15.04 11.76
N LEU A 255 -8.21 16.01 12.47
CA LEU A 255 -9.64 16.30 12.44
C LEU A 255 -9.93 17.35 11.37
N LEU A 256 -10.81 17.05 10.41
CA LEU A 256 -11.19 17.95 9.33
C LEU A 256 -12.43 18.78 9.67
N LYS A 257 -12.64 19.88 8.95
CA LYS A 257 -13.82 20.78 9.13
C LYS A 257 -15.17 20.07 9.04
N ASN A 258 -15.29 19.01 8.24
CA ASN A 258 -16.52 18.24 8.10
C ASN A 258 -16.69 17.15 9.18
N GLY A 259 -15.79 17.12 10.16
CA GLY A 259 -15.76 16.16 11.26
C GLY A 259 -15.03 14.86 10.94
N SER A 260 -14.62 14.61 9.69
CA SER A 260 -13.85 13.42 9.34
C SER A 260 -12.51 13.40 10.07
N ILE A 261 -12.14 12.25 10.63
CA ILE A 261 -10.80 12.01 11.15
C ILE A 261 -10.03 11.16 10.16
N VAL A 262 -8.89 11.67 9.72
CA VAL A 262 -8.09 11.14 8.61
C VAL A 262 -6.61 11.01 8.99
N ASP A 263 -5.87 10.23 8.22
CA ASP A 263 -4.41 10.12 8.33
C ASP A 263 -3.70 11.43 7.93
N LEU A 264 -2.37 11.44 7.98
CA LEU A 264 -1.54 12.64 7.86
C LEU A 264 -1.56 13.30 6.47
N ASP A 265 -2.14 12.65 5.46
CA ASP A 265 -2.34 13.23 4.13
C ASP A 265 -3.60 14.11 4.05
N GLY A 266 -4.44 14.11 5.08
CA GLY A 266 -5.68 14.89 5.12
C GLY A 266 -6.83 14.28 4.33
N VAL A 267 -6.71 13.04 3.84
CA VAL A 267 -7.69 12.39 2.96
C VAL A 267 -7.99 10.96 3.38
N THR A 268 -6.97 10.16 3.69
CA THR A 268 -7.12 8.72 3.88
C THR A 268 -7.73 8.37 5.23
N SER A 269 -8.53 7.29 5.27
CA SER A 269 -9.10 6.78 6.51
C SER A 269 -8.02 6.18 7.41
N LEU A 270 -8.24 6.25 8.72
CA LEU A 270 -7.21 5.91 9.70
C LEU A 270 -6.96 4.39 9.75
N GLN A 271 -5.71 3.98 9.53
CA GLN A 271 -5.30 2.59 9.60
C GLN A 271 -4.46 2.29 10.85
N PHE A 272 -4.93 1.43 11.74
CA PHE A 272 -4.27 1.22 13.04
C PHE A 272 -3.16 0.17 13.01
N GLY A 273 -3.14 -0.73 12.03
CA GLY A 273 -2.26 -1.91 12.09
C GLY A 273 -2.60 -2.89 13.23
N ALA A 274 -3.75 -2.71 13.89
CA ALA A 274 -4.26 -3.64 14.89
C ALA A 274 -4.89 -4.88 14.24
N TYR A 275 -5.03 -5.96 14.98
CA TYR A 275 -5.77 -7.12 14.50
C TYR A 275 -7.27 -6.82 14.33
N THR A 276 -7.93 -7.57 13.44
CA THR A 276 -9.39 -7.58 13.30
C THR A 276 -10.05 -8.06 14.61
N ASP A 277 -10.86 -7.21 15.26
CA ASP A 277 -11.64 -7.53 16.46
C ASP A 277 -12.72 -6.44 16.72
N ASN A 278 -13.51 -6.59 17.79
CA ASN A 278 -14.31 -5.52 18.36
C ASN A 278 -13.41 -4.61 19.23
N TYR A 279 -13.61 -3.30 19.11
CA TYR A 279 -12.87 -2.32 19.90
C TYR A 279 -13.79 -1.23 20.44
N PHE A 280 -13.54 -0.79 21.67
CA PHE A 280 -13.95 0.56 22.05
C PHE A 280 -13.05 1.55 21.31
N ILE A 281 -13.64 2.61 20.77
CA ILE A 281 -12.88 3.66 20.08
C ILE A 281 -12.89 4.90 20.94
N ALA A 282 -11.71 5.37 21.36
CA ALA A 282 -11.57 6.61 22.09
C ALA A 282 -10.92 7.69 21.24
N ILE A 283 -11.40 8.93 21.37
CA ILE A 283 -10.88 10.11 20.69
C ILE A 283 -10.48 11.13 21.75
N LYS A 284 -9.23 11.57 21.68
CA LYS A 284 -8.63 12.55 22.58
C LYS A 284 -8.28 13.80 21.81
N HIS A 285 -8.66 14.94 22.36
CA HIS A 285 -8.25 16.26 21.91
C HIS A 285 -7.61 17.00 23.09
N ARG A 286 -6.70 17.94 22.85
CA ARG A 286 -5.94 18.60 23.94
C ARG A 286 -6.81 19.42 24.89
N ASN A 287 -7.82 20.07 24.32
CA ASN A 287 -8.62 21.07 25.01
C ASN A 287 -10.11 20.64 25.14
N HIS A 288 -10.43 19.36 24.91
CA HIS A 288 -11.77 18.81 25.10
C HIS A 288 -11.68 17.49 25.87
N LEU A 289 -12.74 17.18 26.64
CA LEU A 289 -12.83 15.92 27.37
C LEU A 289 -12.75 14.73 26.38
N PRO A 290 -11.89 13.72 26.62
CA PRO A 290 -11.86 12.53 25.78
C PRO A 290 -13.22 11.83 25.74
N ILE A 291 -13.60 11.36 24.56
CA ILE A 291 -14.81 10.56 24.36
C ILE A 291 -14.45 9.14 24.00
N MET A 292 -15.36 8.21 24.27
CA MET A 292 -15.25 6.81 23.89
C MET A 292 -16.60 6.27 23.43
N SER A 293 -16.58 5.34 22.48
CA SER A 293 -17.80 4.66 22.04
C SER A 293 -18.50 3.97 23.22
N LYS A 294 -19.85 4.04 23.25
CA LYS A 294 -20.65 3.40 24.31
C LYS A 294 -20.49 1.88 24.32
N ASN A 295 -20.39 1.28 23.14
CA ASN A 295 -20.20 -0.14 22.93
C ASN A 295 -18.93 -0.37 22.11
N ALA A 296 -18.35 -1.57 22.23
CA ALA A 296 -17.30 -2.00 21.32
C ALA A 296 -17.88 -2.15 19.90
N VAL A 297 -17.18 -1.61 18.91
CA VAL A 297 -17.57 -1.64 17.50
C VAL A 297 -16.74 -2.69 16.78
N ASN A 298 -17.40 -3.46 15.92
CA ASN A 298 -16.76 -4.48 15.10
C ASN A 298 -15.86 -3.83 14.04
N VAL A 299 -14.55 -4.00 14.16
CA VAL A 299 -13.55 -3.51 13.21
C VAL A 299 -12.87 -4.72 12.59
N THR A 300 -13.55 -5.33 11.62
CA THR A 300 -13.14 -6.62 11.06
C THR A 300 -13.06 -6.56 9.55
N TYR A 301 -12.09 -7.29 9.01
CA TYR A 301 -11.96 -7.51 7.58
C TYR A 301 -12.74 -8.77 7.18
N SER A 302 -13.66 -8.66 6.23
CA SER A 302 -14.38 -9.82 5.69
C SER A 302 -13.60 -10.40 4.51
N ALA A 303 -12.79 -11.43 4.77
CA ALA A 303 -11.98 -12.10 3.75
C ALA A 303 -12.81 -12.80 2.64
N THR A 304 -14.11 -12.97 2.83
CA THR A 304 -15.03 -13.56 1.83
C THR A 304 -15.15 -12.75 0.54
N ASN A 305 -14.77 -11.46 0.56
CA ASN A 305 -14.76 -10.60 -0.64
C ASN A 305 -13.47 -10.74 -1.47
N ALA A 306 -12.33 -11.08 -0.85
CA ALA A 306 -11.03 -11.10 -1.53
C ALA A 306 -10.83 -12.31 -2.46
N LEU A 307 -11.39 -13.48 -2.11
CA LEU A 307 -11.33 -14.67 -2.97
C LEU A 307 -12.41 -14.70 -4.06
N THR A 308 -13.45 -13.87 -3.93
CA THR A 308 -14.48 -13.73 -4.97
C THR A 308 -14.19 -12.60 -5.96
N GLU A 309 -13.40 -11.59 -5.60
CA GLU A 309 -12.99 -10.52 -6.51
C GLU A 309 -11.96 -10.94 -7.56
N ALA A 310 -11.13 -11.95 -7.30
CA ALA A 310 -10.26 -12.57 -8.31
C ALA A 310 -11.05 -13.21 -9.48
N ASN A 311 -12.35 -13.46 -9.30
CA ASN A 311 -13.26 -14.02 -10.31
C ASN A 311 -14.32 -13.02 -10.81
N LYS A 312 -14.28 -11.74 -10.42
CA LYS A 312 -15.29 -10.74 -10.82
C LYS A 312 -14.85 -9.88 -12.01
N LEU A 313 -14.45 -10.53 -13.11
CA LEU A 313 -14.83 -10.01 -14.42
C LEU A 313 -16.24 -10.57 -14.67
N PHE A 314 -17.23 -9.67 -14.73
CA PHE A 314 -18.69 -9.87 -14.88
C PHE A 314 -19.55 -9.75 -13.60
N LYS A 315 -20.18 -8.57 -13.52
CA LYS A 315 -21.37 -8.16 -12.75
C LYS A 315 -21.18 -7.95 -11.23
N LEU A 316 -21.29 -6.68 -10.82
CA LEU A 316 -21.66 -6.29 -9.46
C LEU A 316 -23.01 -5.57 -9.49
N GLN A 317 -24.04 -6.27 -9.00
CA GLN A 317 -25.20 -5.66 -8.36
C GLN A 317 -24.99 -5.74 -6.84
N ASN A 318 -25.13 -4.58 -6.19
CA ASN A 318 -25.44 -4.31 -4.78
C ASN A 318 -24.53 -4.90 -3.68
N GLY A 319 -24.10 -4.04 -2.74
CA GLY A 319 -23.60 -4.50 -1.44
C GLY A 319 -22.83 -3.47 -0.60
N GLU A 320 -23.59 -2.57 0.03
CA GLU A 320 -23.35 -1.82 1.30
C GLU A 320 -21.94 -1.29 1.67
N LEU A 321 -21.86 0.04 1.75
CA LEU A 321 -20.73 0.83 2.26
C LEU A 321 -20.75 0.93 3.81
N SER A 322 -19.54 1.03 4.36
CA SER A 322 -19.15 1.17 5.76
C SER A 322 -20.10 1.95 6.67
N LYS A 323 -20.42 1.38 7.84
CA LYS A 323 -21.06 2.08 8.96
C LYS A 323 -20.14 3.18 9.50
N ALA A 324 -20.40 4.43 9.16
CA ALA A 324 -19.74 5.58 9.76
C ALA A 324 -20.10 5.66 11.26
N ILE A 325 -19.08 5.75 12.12
CA ILE A 325 -19.27 5.95 13.57
C ILE A 325 -19.25 7.47 13.82
N LYS A 326 -20.43 8.04 14.08
CA LYS A 326 -20.57 9.45 14.48
C LYS A 326 -20.56 9.54 16.00
N MET A 327 -19.57 10.23 16.57
CA MET A 327 -19.57 10.58 17.99
C MET A 327 -19.59 12.10 18.13
N ILE A 328 -20.56 12.62 18.90
CA ILE A 328 -20.72 14.05 19.17
C ILE A 328 -20.25 14.27 20.61
N PHE A 329 -19.38 15.25 20.84
CA PHE A 329 -19.02 15.67 22.20
C PHE A 329 -20.22 16.45 22.76
N THR A 330 -20.77 16.00 23.89
CA THR A 330 -21.75 16.75 24.68
C THR A 330 -21.24 16.77 26.10
N GLU A 331 -21.18 17.95 26.73
CA GLU A 331 -20.92 18.10 28.17
C GLU A 331 -21.95 17.36 29.03
#